data_AF-R5TSI5-F1
#
_entry.id   AF-R5TSI5-F1
#
_cell.length_a   1.000
_cell.length_b   1.000
_cell.length_c   1.000
_cell.angle_alpha   90.00
_cell.angle_beta   90.00
_cell.angle_gamma   90.00
#
_symmetry.space_group_name_H-M   'P 1'
#
loop_
_entity.id
_entity.type
_entity.pdbx_description
1 polymer ?
#
loop_
_entity_poly.entity_id
_entity_poly.type
_entity_poly.pdbx_seq_one_letter_code
_entity_poly.pdbx_strand_id
1 'polypeptide(L)'
;MKGAIETMVGVVLIAFMAVLSTAYISASLNTQKAQAYHSTVVTEIEASDYNAEVLEKCKKKALENGYENLDIQVVTSAAGSKYAKVTLAYRYTIPLLNMLLEHQITGYAK
;
A
#
# COMPACT_ATOMS: atom_id res chain seq x y z
N MET A 1 22.52 -35.33 -26.58
CA MET A 1 22.05 -35.05 -25.21
C MET A 1 22.26 -33.59 -24.77
N LYS A 2 23.32 -32.89 -25.20
CA LYS A 2 23.60 -31.50 -24.79
C LYS A 2 22.49 -30.49 -25.15
N GLY A 3 21.97 -30.53 -26.38
CA GLY A 3 20.90 -29.62 -26.83
C GLY A 3 19.57 -29.78 -26.08
N ALA A 4 19.20 -31.02 -25.69
CA ALA A 4 17.99 -31.29 -24.91
C ALA A 4 18.08 -30.77 -23.47
N ILE A 5 19.28 -30.82 -22.88
CA ILE A 5 19.54 -30.28 -21.54
C ILE A 5 19.45 -28.75 -21.58
N GLU A 6 20.02 -28.09 -22.59
CA GLU A 6 19.91 -26.63 -22.78
C GLU A 6 18.46 -26.18 -22.97
N THR A 7 17.64 -26.94 -23.71
CA THR A 7 16.21 -26.62 -23.86
C THR A 7 15.45 -26.78 -22.54
N MET A 8 15.72 -27.84 -21.77
CA MET A 8 15.11 -28.01 -20.45
C MET A 8 15.49 -26.89 -19.48
N VAL A 9 16.76 -26.47 -19.45
CA VAL A 9 17.20 -25.34 -18.62
C VAL A 9 16.50 -24.04 -19.05
N GLY A 10 16.35 -23.79 -20.36
CA GLY A 10 15.62 -22.64 -20.88
C GLY A 10 14.16 -22.61 -20.45
N VAL A 11 13.45 -23.74 -20.55
CA VAL A 11 12.05 -23.86 -20.13
C VAL A 11 11.89 -23.61 -18.63
N VAL A 12 12.80 -24.16 -17.81
CA VAL A 12 12.81 -23.94 -16.35
C VAL A 12 13.01 -22.46 -16.03
N LEU A 13 13.96 -21.78 -16.67
CA LEU A 13 14.20 -20.35 -16.45
C LEU A 13 13.00 -19.48 -16.82
N ILE A 14 12.32 -19.77 -17.93
CA ILE A 14 11.10 -19.05 -18.34
C ILE A 14 9.99 -19.27 -17.32
N ALA A 15 9.81 -20.49 -16.81
CA ALA A 15 8.83 -20.79 -15.79
C ALA A 15 9.11 -20.00 -14.49
N PHE A 16 10.37 -19.93 -14.05
CA PHE A 16 10.75 -19.11 -12.90
C PHE A 16 10.48 -17.61 -13.13
N MET A 17 10.81 -17.08 -14.31
CA MET A 17 10.55 -15.67 -14.64
C MET A 17 9.06 -15.35 -14.65
N ALA A 18 8.21 -16.23 -15.19
CA ALA A 18 6.76 -16.06 -15.21
C ALA A 18 6.21 -15.94 -13.77
N VAL A 19 6.65 -16.82 -12.89
CA VAL A 19 6.21 -16.87 -11.50
C VAL A 19 6.67 -15.63 -10.70
N LEU A 20 7.92 -15.20 -10.89
CA LEU A 20 8.43 -13.96 -10.28
C LEU A 20 7.71 -12.71 -10.81
N SER A 21 7.35 -12.68 -12.10
CA SER A 21 6.65 -11.56 -12.72
C SER A 21 5.24 -11.40 -12.13
N THR A 22 4.50 -12.49 -11.94
CA THR A 22 3.20 -12.45 -11.27
C THR A 22 3.33 -11.93 -9.85
N ALA A 23 4.33 -12.41 -9.09
CA ALA A 23 4.57 -11.96 -7.73
C ALA A 23 4.87 -10.45 -7.66
N TYR A 24 5.69 -9.93 -8.59
CA TYR A 24 5.98 -8.50 -8.71
C TYR A 24 4.74 -7.68 -9.07
N ILE A 25 3.93 -8.14 -10.03
CA ILE A 25 2.69 -7.45 -10.43
C ILE A 25 1.72 -7.39 -9.26
N SER A 26 1.54 -8.49 -8.51
CA SER A 26 0.69 -8.51 -7.32
C SER A 26 1.16 -7.52 -6.25
N ALA A 27 2.47 -7.46 -5.99
CA ALA A 27 3.06 -6.48 -5.07
C ALA A 27 2.79 -5.04 -5.53
N SER A 28 3.05 -4.75 -6.81
CA SER A 28 2.82 -3.43 -7.41
C SER A 28 1.36 -2.99 -7.34
N LEU A 29 0.42 -3.90 -7.62
CA LEU A 29 -1.01 -3.63 -7.50
C LEU A 29 -1.42 -3.33 -6.06
N ASN A 30 -0.87 -4.05 -5.08
CA ASN A 30 -1.19 -3.78 -3.68
C ASN A 30 -0.69 -2.41 -3.22
N THR A 31 0.54 -2.05 -3.62
CA THR A 31 1.10 -0.71 -3.38
C THR A 31 0.26 0.38 -4.03
N GLN A 32 -0.17 0.20 -5.29
CA GLN A 32 -1.05 1.16 -5.98
C GLN A 32 -2.39 1.33 -5.27
N LYS A 33 -3.03 0.24 -4.84
CA LYS A 33 -4.29 0.29 -4.09
C LYS A 33 -4.12 1.06 -2.78
N ALA A 34 -3.07 0.78 -2.02
CA ALA A 34 -2.76 1.49 -0.77
C ALA A 34 -2.52 2.98 -1.01
N GLN A 35 -1.78 3.34 -2.07
CA GLN A 35 -1.56 4.75 -2.44
C GLN A 35 -2.85 5.46 -2.86
N ALA A 36 -3.69 4.82 -3.68
CA ALA A 36 -4.97 5.39 -4.11
C ALA A 36 -5.93 5.60 -2.93
N TYR A 37 -5.97 4.64 -2.00
CA TYR A 37 -6.75 4.77 -0.77
C TYR A 37 -6.22 5.89 0.12
N HIS A 38 -4.90 5.95 0.33
CA HIS A 38 -4.25 7.02 1.10
C HIS A 38 -4.56 8.41 0.53
N SER A 39 -4.44 8.58 -0.78
CA SER A 39 -4.79 9.84 -1.47
C SER A 39 -6.27 10.22 -1.25
N THR A 40 -7.17 9.24 -1.36
CA THR A 40 -8.61 9.44 -1.12
C THR A 40 -8.87 9.90 0.33
N VAL A 41 -8.22 9.29 1.31
CA VAL A 41 -8.34 9.65 2.72
C VAL A 41 -7.85 11.09 2.96
N VAL A 42 -6.71 11.47 2.37
CA VAL A 42 -6.19 12.84 2.46
C VAL A 42 -7.23 13.84 1.94
N THR A 43 -7.77 13.62 0.75
CA THR A 43 -8.81 14.50 0.17
C THR A 43 -10.11 14.51 0.99
N GLU A 44 -10.55 13.36 1.53
CA GLU A 44 -11.76 13.28 2.37
C GLU A 44 -11.59 14.06 3.68
N ILE A 45 -10.37 14.02 4.27
CA ILE A 45 -10.03 14.80 5.47
C ILE A 45 -10.02 16.31 5.18
N GLU A 46 -9.36 16.74 4.10
CA GLU A 46 -9.31 18.15 3.68
C GLU A 46 -10.72 18.69 3.38
N ALA A 47 -11.51 17.94 2.60
CA ALA A 47 -12.88 18.33 2.24
C ALA A 47 -13.83 18.41 3.45
N SER A 48 -13.52 17.67 4.52
CA SER A 48 -14.30 17.68 5.76
C SER A 48 -13.90 18.76 6.77
N ASP A 49 -12.90 19.59 6.46
CA ASP A 49 -12.26 20.51 7.43
C ASP A 49 -11.83 19.77 8.71
N TYR A 50 -11.22 18.60 8.52
CA TYR A 50 -10.66 17.79 9.61
C TYR A 50 -11.69 17.34 10.66
N ASN A 51 -12.92 17.04 10.22
CA ASN A 51 -14.00 16.60 11.10
C ASN A 51 -13.69 15.24 11.76
N ALA A 52 -13.80 15.17 13.09
CA ALA A 52 -13.51 13.98 13.87
C ALA A 52 -14.32 12.73 13.44
N GLU A 53 -15.58 12.89 13.03
CA GLU A 53 -16.41 11.78 12.56
C GLU A 53 -15.89 11.20 11.24
N VAL A 54 -15.41 12.07 10.33
CA VAL A 54 -14.81 11.65 9.06
C VAL A 54 -13.49 10.93 9.30
N LEU A 55 -12.66 11.43 10.23
CA LEU A 55 -11.42 10.77 10.61
C LEU A 55 -11.65 9.34 11.12
N GLU A 56 -12.59 9.16 12.05
CA GLU A 56 -12.93 7.84 12.59
C GLU A 56 -13.53 6.92 11.52
N LYS A 57 -14.36 7.46 10.61
CA LYS A 57 -14.88 6.73 9.46
C LYS A 57 -13.77 6.27 8.52
N CYS A 58 -12.76 7.11 8.25
CA CYS A 58 -11.60 6.74 7.45
C CYS A 58 -10.80 5.63 8.14
N LYS A 59 -10.54 5.72 9.45
CA LYS A 59 -9.85 4.65 10.20
C LYS A 59 -10.60 3.32 10.14
N LYS A 60 -11.92 3.36 10.32
CA LYS A 60 -12.76 2.16 10.24
C LYS A 60 -12.74 1.54 8.83
N LYS A 61 -12.91 2.35 7.78
CA LYS A 61 -12.81 1.90 6.38
C LYS A 61 -11.43 1.30 6.08
N ALA A 62 -10.36 1.81 6.69
CA ALA A 62 -9.02 1.29 6.46
C ALA A 62 -8.88 -0.16 6.97
N LEU A 63 -9.42 -0.43 8.16
CA LEU A 63 -9.48 -1.79 8.72
C LEU A 63 -10.38 -2.70 7.90
N GLU A 64 -11.55 -2.21 7.45
CA GLU A 64 -12.47 -2.96 6.57
C GLU A 64 -11.81 -3.32 5.23
N ASN A 65 -10.92 -2.47 4.70
CA ASN A 65 -10.14 -2.72 3.50
C ASN A 65 -8.94 -3.66 3.72
N GLY A 66 -8.73 -4.15 4.95
CA GLY A 66 -7.66 -5.08 5.29
C GLY A 66 -6.30 -4.43 5.51
N TYR A 67 -6.25 -3.11 5.70
CA TYR A 67 -5.03 -2.42 6.13
C TYR A 67 -4.80 -2.63 7.63
N GLU A 68 -3.55 -2.55 8.06
CA GLU A 68 -3.19 -2.82 9.46
C GLU A 68 -3.61 -1.69 10.39
N ASN A 69 -3.31 -0.46 9.96
CA ASN A 69 -3.61 0.72 10.75
C ASN A 69 -3.63 1.96 9.87
N LEU A 70 -4.45 2.93 10.26
CA LEU A 70 -4.46 4.28 9.70
C LEU A 70 -4.32 5.28 10.85
N ASP A 71 -3.14 5.88 10.97
CA ASP A 71 -2.87 6.92 11.96
C ASP A 71 -3.09 8.30 11.33
N ILE A 72 -3.91 9.13 11.96
CA ILE A 72 -4.24 10.49 11.50
C ILE A 72 -3.95 11.45 12.63
N GLN A 73 -2.96 12.32 12.45
CA GLN A 73 -2.56 13.34 13.41
C GLN A 73 -2.88 14.73 12.86
N VAL A 74 -3.91 15.37 13.40
CA VAL A 74 -4.26 16.76 13.06
C VAL A 74 -3.41 17.70 13.90
N VAL A 75 -2.70 18.61 13.23
CA VAL A 75 -1.83 19.60 13.87
C VAL A 75 -2.25 20.98 13.38
N THR A 76 -2.28 21.94 14.29
CA THR A 76 -2.52 23.35 13.93
C THR A 76 -1.18 24.06 13.91
N SER A 77 -0.83 24.63 12.75
CA SER A 77 0.39 25.43 12.59
C SER A 77 0.33 26.68 13.47
N ALA A 78 1.50 27.20 13.86
CA ALA A 78 1.61 28.50 14.55
C ALA A 78 1.00 29.66 13.73
N ALA A 79 0.88 29.50 12.40
CA ALA A 79 0.23 30.45 11.50
C ALA A 79 -1.31 30.31 11.43
N GLY A 80 -1.91 29.39 12.20
CA GLY A 80 -3.36 29.15 12.24
C GLY A 80 -3.90 28.17 11.17
N SER A 81 -3.07 27.72 10.23
CA SER A 81 -3.44 26.69 9.25
C SER A 81 -3.46 25.29 9.87
N LYS A 82 -4.56 24.54 9.69
CA LYS A 82 -4.64 23.12 10.07
C LYS A 82 -3.95 22.26 9.01
N TYR A 83 -3.27 21.20 9.42
CA TYR A 83 -2.76 20.16 8.53
C TYR A 83 -2.88 18.80 9.23
N ALA A 84 -3.09 17.72 8.49
CA ALA A 84 -3.13 16.38 9.06
C ALA A 84 -2.07 15.47 8.45
N LYS A 85 -1.26 14.84 9.31
CA LYS A 85 -0.36 13.78 8.91
C LYS A 85 -1.15 12.47 8.87
N VAL A 86 -1.21 11.85 7.70
CA VAL A 86 -1.93 10.60 7.44
C VAL A 86 -0.91 9.50 7.16
N THR A 87 -0.85 8.51 8.03
CA THR A 87 0.06 7.36 7.93
C THR A 87 -0.76 6.07 7.80
N LEU A 88 -0.70 5.44 6.63
CA LEU A 88 -1.34 4.16 6.36
C LEU A 88 -0.31 3.02 6.44
N ALA A 89 -0.49 2.10 7.37
CA ALA A 89 0.28 0.87 7.47
C ALA A 89 -0.44 -0.27 6.74
N TYR A 90 0.27 -0.94 5.84
CA TYR A 90 -0.25 -2.05 5.06
C TYR A 90 0.80 -3.13 4.90
N ARG A 91 0.33 -4.38 4.83
CA ARG A 91 1.15 -5.54 4.56
C ARG A 91 0.88 -6.02 3.15
N TYR A 92 1.93 -6.50 2.50
CA TYR A 92 1.76 -7.36 1.34
C TYR A 92 2.70 -8.54 1.44
N THR A 93 2.15 -9.70 1.11
CA THR A 93 2.90 -10.96 1.11
C THR A 93 3.38 -11.20 -0.31
N ILE A 94 4.65 -11.52 -0.47
CA ILE A 94 5.15 -12.08 -1.73
C ILE A 94 4.94 -13.60 -1.62
N PRO A 95 3.94 -14.19 -2.32
CA PRO A 95 3.50 -15.56 -2.05
C PRO A 95 4.61 -16.60 -2.22
N LEU A 96 5.61 -16.32 -3.06
CA LEU A 96 6.73 -17.22 -3.32
C LEU A 96 7.81 -17.25 -2.23
N LEU A 97 7.98 -16.16 -1.49
CA LEU A 97 9.07 -16.01 -0.54
C LEU A 97 8.61 -16.20 0.91
N ASN A 98 7.31 -16.36 1.13
CA ASN A 98 6.67 -16.34 2.45
C ASN A 98 7.15 -15.14 3.31
N MET A 99 7.59 -14.06 2.65
CA MET A 99 8.06 -12.85 3.28
C MET A 99 6.88 -11.91 3.45
N LEU A 100 6.65 -11.54 4.71
CA LEU A 100 5.64 -10.59 5.13
C LEU A 100 6.36 -9.25 5.30
N LEU A 101 6.16 -8.35 4.34
CA LEU A 101 6.80 -7.03 4.35
C LEU A 101 5.78 -6.00 4.83
N GLU A 102 6.10 -5.36 5.95
CA GLU A 102 5.35 -4.20 6.44
C GLU A 102 5.77 -2.96 5.67
N HIS A 103 4.80 -2.23 5.13
CA HIS A 103 5.02 -0.96 4.45
C HIS A 103 4.14 0.11 5.05
N GLN A 104 4.64 1.34 5.04
CA GLN A 104 3.91 2.51 5.50
C GLN A 104 3.95 3.58 4.42
N ILE A 105 2.78 4.18 4.15
CA ILE A 105 2.67 5.39 3.33
C ILE A 105 2.32 6.53 4.26
N THR A 106 3.17 7.55 4.28
CA THR A 106 2.90 8.80 5.02
C THR A 106 2.66 9.93 4.02
N GLY A 107 1.63 10.73 4.26
CA GLY A 107 1.42 11.98 3.53
C GLY A 107 0.73 13.02 4.40
N TYR A 108 0.52 14.20 3.82
CA TYR A 108 0.04 15.37 4.54
C TYR A 108 -1.17 15.95 3.81
N ALA A 109 -2.28 16.08 4.54
CA ALA A 109 -3.42 16.91 4.21
C ALA A 109 -3.13 18.35 4.63
N LYS A 110 -3.39 19.33 3.76
CA LYS A 110 -3.18 20.76 3.99
C LYS A 110 -4.47 21.55 3.82
#